data_AF-A0A520Q3R3-F1
#
_entry.id   AF-A0A520Q3R3-F1
#
_cell.length_a   1.000
_cell.length_b   1.000
_cell.length_c   1.000
_cell.angle_alpha   90.00
_cell.angle_beta   90.00
_cell.angle_gamma   90.00
#
_symmetry.space_group_name_H-M   'P 1'
#
loop_
_entity.id
_entity.type
_entity.pdbx_description
1 polymer ?
#
loop_
_entity_poly.entity_id
_entity_poly.type
_entity_poly.pdbx_seq_one_letter_code
_entity_poly.pdbx_strand_id
1 'polypeptide(L)'
;MHDLDLLLSIDVKRLRTRAIGVTWEPGGLSIIQLHGEKAVEKAIAYAIANPVASGLVWRPEDWPGVTASVEELGEKELAGSRPPRRSPAYWPARASIRLTWPECLADDVEGARERIGTRVEVLVEEARAEAKRKGWRIMSRVEACNVSPYRVARTEEEPGGLRPQVMASSREERIAALRRLKTFRARHAECKERWCAGDRSVVFPAGTYWMKKHHGAACEPFP
;
A
#
# COMPACT_ATOMS: atom_id res chain seq x y z
N MET A 1 -14.06 -8.08 4.22
CA MET A 1 -13.17 -6.91 4.41
C MET A 1 -13.98 -5.76 5.01
N HIS A 2 -14.65 -6.01 6.16
CA HIS A 2 -15.61 -5.04 6.71
C HIS A 2 -15.44 -4.83 8.21
N ASP A 3 -15.21 -5.88 8.99
CA ASP A 3 -15.14 -5.70 10.45
C ASP A 3 -13.88 -4.95 10.90
N LEU A 4 -12.71 -5.26 10.34
CA LEU A 4 -11.47 -4.56 10.68
C LEU A 4 -11.52 -3.08 10.33
N ASP A 5 -11.85 -2.75 9.07
CA ASP A 5 -11.90 -1.37 8.59
C ASP A 5 -12.96 -0.55 9.33
N LEU A 6 -14.09 -1.18 9.70
CA LEU A 6 -15.13 -0.57 10.51
C LEU A 6 -14.64 -0.31 11.94
N LEU A 7 -14.07 -1.30 12.62
CA LEU A 7 -13.57 -1.17 13.99
C LEU A 7 -12.48 -0.10 14.07
N LEU A 8 -11.50 -0.15 13.15
CA LEU A 8 -10.46 0.88 13.04
C LEU A 8 -11.03 2.26 12.74
N SER A 9 -12.00 2.36 11.83
CA SER A 9 -12.66 3.63 11.50
C SER A 9 -13.31 4.24 12.74
N ILE A 10 -14.00 3.43 13.54
CA ILE A 10 -14.66 3.89 14.76
C ILE A 10 -13.63 4.33 15.80
N ASP A 11 -12.55 3.58 15.99
CA ASP A 11 -11.50 3.93 16.96
C ASP A 11 -10.76 5.20 16.53
N VAL A 12 -10.44 5.35 15.24
CA VAL A 12 -9.88 6.59 14.69
C VAL A 12 -10.82 7.78 14.91
N LYS A 13 -12.12 7.64 14.64
CA LYS A 13 -13.11 8.71 14.86
C LYS A 13 -13.22 9.10 16.33
N ARG A 14 -13.09 8.14 17.26
CA ARG A 14 -13.10 8.40 18.71
C ARG A 14 -11.82 9.05 19.21
N LEU A 15 -10.65 8.54 18.80
CA LEU A 15 -9.35 9.16 19.10
C LEU A 15 -9.30 10.61 18.61
N ARG A 16 -10.00 10.87 17.50
CA ARG A 16 -10.07 12.20 16.88
C ARG A 16 -11.26 13.03 17.32
N THR A 17 -12.09 12.62 18.29
CA THR A 17 -13.21 13.35 18.97
C THR A 17 -14.26 14.15 18.13
N ARG A 18 -13.97 14.53 16.88
CA ARG A 18 -14.72 15.39 15.94
C ARG A 18 -14.37 15.09 14.47
N ALA A 19 -13.95 13.86 14.14
CA ALA A 19 -13.73 13.51 12.73
C ALA A 19 -15.08 13.49 11.98
N ILE A 20 -15.35 14.57 11.24
CA ILE A 20 -16.53 14.70 10.36
C ILE A 20 -16.17 14.05 9.02
N GLY A 21 -17.07 13.22 8.48
CA GLY A 21 -16.90 12.55 7.18
C GLY A 21 -16.50 11.07 7.26
N VAL A 22 -15.99 10.55 6.14
CA VAL A 22 -15.54 9.16 5.98
C VAL A 22 -14.08 9.02 6.43
N THR A 23 -13.74 7.95 7.13
CA THR A 23 -12.34 7.68 7.55
C THR A 23 -11.51 7.13 6.40
N TRP A 24 -12.15 6.35 5.53
CA TRP A 24 -11.53 5.70 4.37
C TRP A 24 -12.09 6.37 3.12
N GLU A 25 -11.21 6.61 2.14
CA GLU A 25 -11.62 7.11 0.84
C GLU A 25 -12.59 6.10 0.16
N PRO A 26 -13.72 6.56 -0.39
CA PRO A 26 -14.59 5.71 -1.20
C PRO A 26 -13.86 5.22 -2.46
N GLY A 27 -14.05 3.95 -2.83
CA GLY A 27 -13.48 3.40 -4.07
C GLY A 27 -12.46 2.27 -3.89
N GLY A 28 -12.26 1.81 -2.65
CA GLY A 28 -11.44 0.64 -2.33
C GLY A 28 -9.94 0.93 -2.31
N LEU A 29 -9.17 -0.05 -1.87
CA LEU A 29 -7.71 0.05 -1.81
C LEU A 29 -7.10 0.09 -3.22
N SER A 30 -6.11 0.95 -3.42
CA SER A 30 -5.24 0.88 -4.60
C SER A 30 -4.22 -0.24 -4.41
N ILE A 31 -4.46 -1.39 -5.03
CA ILE A 31 -3.55 -2.53 -5.01
C ILE A 31 -2.80 -2.57 -6.34
N ILE A 32 -1.47 -2.43 -6.28
CA ILE A 32 -0.58 -2.47 -7.45
C ILE A 32 0.17 -3.79 -7.45
N GLN A 33 0.08 -4.54 -8.55
CA GLN A 33 0.91 -5.71 -8.77
C GLN A 33 2.29 -5.28 -9.25
N LEU A 34 3.34 -5.71 -8.55
CA LEU A 34 4.73 -5.44 -8.90
C LEU A 34 5.27 -6.64 -9.69
N HIS A 35 5.78 -6.40 -10.91
CA HIS A 35 6.34 -7.43 -11.79
C HIS A 35 7.83 -7.17 -12.06
N GLY A 36 8.67 -8.11 -11.60
CA GLY A 36 10.13 -8.05 -11.73
C GLY A 36 10.82 -7.19 -10.66
N GLU A 37 12.11 -7.43 -10.47
CA GLU A 37 12.95 -6.85 -9.42
C GLU A 37 12.94 -5.33 -9.42
N LYS A 38 13.13 -4.70 -10.60
CA LYS A 38 13.18 -3.22 -10.69
C LYS A 38 11.87 -2.56 -10.31
N ALA A 39 10.72 -3.23 -10.50
CA ALA A 39 9.43 -2.70 -10.03
C ALA A 39 9.36 -2.71 -8.50
N VAL A 40 9.87 -3.77 -7.88
CA VAL A 40 9.94 -3.90 -6.42
C VAL A 40 10.91 -2.88 -5.83
N GLU A 41 12.12 -2.75 -6.38
CA GLU A 41 13.11 -1.75 -5.98
C GLU A 41 12.54 -0.32 -6.05
N LYS A 42 11.86 0.01 -7.16
CA LYS A 42 11.21 1.32 -7.33
C LYS A 42 10.11 1.56 -6.29
N ALA A 43 9.30 0.55 -5.99
CA ALA A 43 8.22 0.67 -5.01
C ALA A 43 8.77 0.87 -3.59
N ILE A 44 9.85 0.16 -3.22
CA ILE A 44 10.54 0.34 -1.94
C ILE A 44 11.11 1.76 -1.86
N ALA A 45 11.88 2.18 -2.86
CA ALA A 45 12.49 3.51 -2.86
C ALA A 45 11.44 4.63 -2.82
N TYR A 46 10.32 4.47 -3.54
CA TYR A 46 9.19 5.38 -3.46
C TYR A 46 8.64 5.48 -2.04
N ALA A 47 8.38 4.34 -1.37
CA ALA A 47 7.83 4.32 -0.02
C ALA A 47 8.73 5.05 0.98
N ILE A 48 10.05 4.90 0.85
CA ILE A 48 11.05 5.57 1.69
C ILE A 48 11.10 7.08 1.41
N ALA A 49 11.12 7.49 0.14
CA ALA A 49 11.23 8.89 -0.24
C ALA A 49 9.90 9.69 -0.13
N ASN A 50 8.76 9.01 -0.09
CA ASN A 50 7.43 9.63 -0.15
C ASN A 50 7.17 10.71 0.93
N PRO A 51 7.63 10.57 2.20
CA PRO A 51 7.48 11.63 3.19
C PRO A 51 8.15 12.95 2.77
N VAL A 52 9.29 12.89 2.09
CA VAL A 52 9.98 14.07 1.55
C VAL A 52 9.24 14.63 0.34
N ALA A 53 8.82 13.77 -0.59
CA ALA A 53 8.02 14.15 -1.75
C ALA A 53 6.68 14.80 -1.37
N SER A 54 6.12 14.42 -0.23
CA SER A 54 4.90 14.99 0.35
C SER A 54 5.14 16.27 1.16
N GLY A 55 6.39 16.75 1.26
CA GLY A 55 6.76 17.94 2.02
C GLY A 55 6.64 17.79 3.54
N LEU A 56 6.57 16.56 4.05
CA LEU A 56 6.33 16.30 5.47
C LEU A 56 7.61 16.33 6.31
N VAL A 57 8.75 16.02 5.70
CA VAL A 57 10.06 16.01 6.36
C VAL A 57 11.17 16.32 5.35
N TRP A 58 12.31 16.82 5.83
CA TRP A 58 13.46 17.13 4.98
C TRP A 58 14.23 15.87 4.56
N ARG A 59 14.34 14.88 5.44
CA ARG A 59 14.99 13.58 5.19
C ARG A 59 14.01 12.44 5.44
N PRO A 60 14.12 11.30 4.74
CA PRO A 60 13.27 10.13 5.02
C PRO A 60 13.31 9.68 6.48
N GLU A 61 14.48 9.70 7.10
CA GLU A 61 14.71 9.26 8.49
C GLU A 61 14.02 10.13 9.54
N ASP A 62 13.68 11.38 9.18
CA ASP A 62 12.98 12.30 10.06
C ASP A 62 11.49 11.95 10.19
N TRP A 63 10.95 11.09 9.32
CA TRP A 63 9.53 10.73 9.32
C TRP A 63 9.14 9.98 10.62
N PRO A 64 8.20 10.51 11.42
CA PRO A 64 7.80 9.89 12.69
C PRO A 64 6.82 8.72 12.53
N GLY A 65 6.29 8.49 11.33
CA GLY A 65 5.36 7.39 11.05
C GLY A 65 6.05 6.07 10.77
N VAL A 66 5.26 5.05 10.41
CA VAL A 66 5.80 3.75 10.02
C VAL A 66 6.59 3.89 8.72
N THR A 67 7.89 3.64 8.81
CA THR A 67 8.82 3.56 7.69
C THR A 67 10.03 2.72 8.09
N ALA A 68 10.87 2.38 7.11
CA ALA A 68 12.17 1.77 7.32
C ALA A 68 13.19 2.42 6.38
N SER A 69 14.43 2.57 6.83
CA SER A 69 15.54 2.87 5.91
C SER A 69 15.88 1.63 5.08
N VAL A 70 16.73 1.81 4.06
CA VAL A 70 17.20 0.69 3.24
C VAL A 70 18.06 -0.25 4.09
N GLU A 71 18.84 0.31 5.02
CA GLU A 71 19.68 -0.38 6.02
C GLU A 71 18.84 -1.25 6.96
N GLU A 72 17.68 -0.74 7.39
CA GLU A 72 16.75 -1.41 8.28
C GLU A 72 15.97 -2.55 7.60
N LEU A 73 15.92 -2.61 6.26
CA LEU A 73 15.22 -3.68 5.54
C LEU A 73 15.94 -5.02 5.74
N GLY A 74 15.21 -6.04 6.21
CA GLY A 74 15.75 -7.34 6.62
C GLY A 74 16.06 -7.44 8.13
N GLU A 75 16.25 -6.31 8.81
CA GLU A 75 16.70 -6.27 10.21
C GLU A 75 15.63 -5.77 11.17
N LYS A 76 14.89 -4.74 10.79
CA LYS A 76 13.94 -4.06 11.68
C LYS A 76 12.72 -4.91 11.98
N GLU A 77 12.37 -4.96 13.26
CA GLU A 77 11.10 -5.50 13.74
C GLU A 77 10.13 -4.34 14.03
N LEU A 78 9.01 -4.32 13.33
CA LEU A 78 7.90 -3.42 13.63
C LEU A 78 7.03 -4.06 14.69
N ALA A 79 6.80 -3.37 15.80
CA ALA A 79 5.96 -3.86 16.89
C ALA A 79 4.87 -2.86 17.26
N GLY A 80 3.72 -3.39 17.67
CA GLY A 80 2.58 -2.59 18.11
C GLY A 80 1.81 -3.30 19.21
N SER A 81 1.22 -2.50 20.10
CA SER A 81 0.29 -2.99 21.11
C SER A 81 -1.13 -2.95 20.56
N ARG A 82 -1.96 -3.90 20.99
CA ARG A 82 -3.39 -3.91 20.69
C ARG A 82 -4.02 -2.58 21.12
N PRO A 83 -4.71 -1.86 20.23
CA PRO A 83 -5.39 -0.63 20.61
C PRO A 83 -6.37 -0.87 21.76
N PRO A 84 -6.44 0.03 22.75
CA PRO A 84 -7.39 -0.10 23.84
C PRO A 84 -8.82 0.11 23.31
N ARG A 85 -9.76 -0.72 23.80
CA ARG A 85 -11.21 -0.72 23.46
C ARG A 85 -11.53 -1.30 22.08
N ARG A 86 -12.60 -2.12 22.01
CA ARG A 86 -13.19 -2.73 20.79
C ARG A 86 -12.28 -3.50 19.82
N SER A 87 -10.99 -3.63 20.14
CA SER A 87 -10.14 -4.67 19.55
C SER A 87 -10.74 -6.05 19.83
N PRO A 88 -10.83 -6.93 18.82
CA PRO A 88 -11.32 -8.29 19.03
C PRO A 88 -10.53 -9.01 20.12
N ALA A 89 -11.24 -9.75 20.98
CA ALA A 89 -10.63 -10.42 22.13
C ALA A 89 -9.52 -11.41 21.72
N TYR A 90 -9.64 -12.00 20.52
CA TYR A 90 -8.67 -12.93 19.94
C TYR A 90 -7.37 -12.26 19.45
N TRP A 91 -7.29 -10.93 19.42
CA TRP A 91 -6.03 -10.25 19.06
C TRP A 91 -5.03 -10.32 20.21
N PRO A 92 -3.75 -10.60 19.91
CA PRO A 92 -2.70 -10.62 20.93
C PRO A 92 -2.52 -9.22 21.52
N ALA A 93 -2.09 -9.14 22.78
CA ALA A 93 -1.84 -7.85 23.45
C ALA A 93 -0.72 -7.05 22.78
N ARG A 94 0.26 -7.74 22.19
CA ARG A 94 1.35 -7.19 21.39
C ARG A 94 1.53 -8.07 20.17
N ALA A 95 1.78 -7.46 19.02
CA ALA A 95 2.15 -8.15 17.79
C ALA A 95 3.39 -7.48 17.21
N SER A 96 4.18 -8.27 16.50
CA SER A 96 5.32 -7.76 15.75
C SER A 96 5.47 -8.47 14.42
N ILE A 97 6.14 -7.78 13.50
CA ILE A 97 6.48 -8.26 12.17
C ILE A 97 7.91 -7.82 11.85
N ARG A 98 8.76 -8.79 11.50
CA ARG A 98 10.09 -8.50 10.99
C ARG A 98 9.98 -8.08 9.54
N LEU A 99 10.65 -7.00 9.18
CA LEU A 99 10.82 -6.61 7.78
C LEU A 99 11.80 -7.57 7.13
N THR A 100 11.40 -8.18 6.02
CA THR A 100 12.21 -9.12 5.25
C THR A 100 12.47 -8.57 3.85
N TRP A 101 13.52 -9.05 3.22
CA TRP A 101 13.74 -8.80 1.79
C TRP A 101 12.65 -9.51 0.97
N PRO A 102 12.13 -8.87 -0.08
CA PRO A 102 11.27 -9.55 -1.05
C PRO A 102 12.01 -10.73 -1.68
N GLU A 103 11.33 -11.85 -1.90
CA GLU A 103 11.94 -13.08 -2.43
C GLU A 103 12.71 -12.84 -3.73
N CYS A 104 12.18 -12.03 -4.64
CA CYS A 104 12.86 -11.69 -5.90
C CYS A 104 14.16 -10.89 -5.75
N LEU A 105 14.45 -10.34 -4.57
CA LEU A 105 15.69 -9.61 -4.27
C LEU A 105 16.59 -10.38 -3.28
N ALA A 106 16.18 -11.58 -2.85
CA ALA A 106 16.86 -12.33 -1.79
C ALA A 106 18.22 -12.86 -2.24
N ASP A 107 18.41 -13.11 -3.53
CA ASP A 107 19.65 -13.64 -4.10
C ASP A 107 20.78 -12.59 -4.18
N ASP A 108 20.44 -11.30 -4.24
CA ASP A 108 21.37 -10.17 -4.31
C ASP A 108 20.93 -9.02 -3.40
N VAL A 109 20.91 -9.28 -2.09
CA VAL A 109 20.50 -8.27 -1.09
C VAL A 109 21.39 -7.04 -1.12
N GLU A 110 22.71 -7.21 -1.24
CA GLU A 110 23.65 -6.09 -1.16
C GLU A 110 23.59 -5.21 -2.41
N GLY A 111 23.50 -5.82 -3.60
CA GLY A 111 23.27 -5.05 -4.82
C GLY A 111 21.89 -4.40 -4.84
N ALA A 112 20.85 -5.07 -4.33
CA ALA A 112 19.53 -4.46 -4.19
C ALA A 112 19.56 -3.26 -3.23
N ARG A 113 20.29 -3.37 -2.10
CA ARG A 113 20.51 -2.29 -1.14
C ARG A 113 21.13 -1.06 -1.82
N GLU A 114 22.21 -1.24 -2.56
CA GLU A 114 22.89 -0.15 -3.28
C GLU A 114 21.97 0.51 -4.32
N ARG A 115 21.27 -0.29 -5.13
CA ARG A 115 20.35 0.21 -6.18
C ARG A 115 19.17 0.97 -5.59
N ILE A 116 18.59 0.47 -4.49
CA ILE A 116 17.49 1.14 -3.78
C ILE A 116 18.00 2.42 -3.11
N GLY A 117 19.14 2.38 -2.42
CA GLY A 117 19.76 3.55 -1.79
C GLY A 117 20.01 4.69 -2.78
N THR A 118 20.70 4.37 -3.89
CA THR A 118 20.93 5.32 -4.99
C THR A 118 19.62 5.91 -5.51
N ARG A 119 18.58 5.08 -5.67
CA ARG A 119 17.27 5.55 -6.12
C ARG A 119 16.60 6.47 -5.09
N VAL A 120 16.70 6.16 -3.80
CA VAL A 120 16.14 7.00 -2.73
C VAL A 120 16.78 8.37 -2.75
N GLU A 121 18.11 8.46 -2.89
CA GLU A 121 18.83 9.74 -2.98
C GLU A 121 18.33 10.59 -4.16
N VAL A 122 18.22 9.98 -5.35
CA VAL A 122 17.69 10.67 -6.54
C VAL A 122 16.27 11.19 -6.30
N LEU A 123 15.37 10.36 -5.76
CA LEU A 123 13.98 10.75 -5.49
C LEU A 123 13.87 11.86 -4.44
N VAL A 124 14.75 11.85 -3.44
CA VAL A 124 14.80 12.90 -2.40
C VAL A 124 15.26 14.23 -3.00
N GLU A 125 16.27 14.22 -3.87
CA GLU A 125 16.72 15.44 -4.54
C GLU A 125 15.68 15.98 -5.52
N GLU A 126 15.03 15.11 -6.30
CA GLU A 126 13.90 15.47 -7.17
C GLU A 126 12.75 16.10 -6.36
N ALA A 127 12.39 15.51 -5.23
CA ALA A 127 11.37 16.02 -4.32
C ALA A 127 11.70 17.43 -3.80
N ARG A 128 12.94 17.66 -3.37
CA ARG A 128 13.42 18.96 -2.88
C ARG A 128 13.44 20.00 -3.99
N ALA A 129 13.92 19.64 -5.18
CA ALA A 129 13.93 20.51 -6.35
C ALA A 129 12.50 20.90 -6.76
N GLU A 130 11.57 19.96 -6.74
CA GLU A 130 10.16 20.18 -7.04
C GLU A 130 9.49 21.10 -6.00
N ALA A 131 9.75 20.88 -4.72
CA ALA A 131 9.26 21.75 -3.65
C ALA A 131 9.79 23.19 -3.83
N LYS A 132 11.08 23.35 -4.12
CA LYS A 132 11.69 24.65 -4.43
C LYS A 132 11.04 25.31 -5.64
N ARG A 133 10.86 24.57 -6.73
CA ARG A 133 10.22 25.05 -7.98
C ARG A 133 8.80 25.54 -7.75
N LYS A 134 8.04 24.84 -6.90
CA LYS A 134 6.65 25.18 -6.54
C LYS A 134 6.54 26.20 -5.40
N GLY A 135 7.66 26.62 -4.79
CA GLY A 135 7.67 27.48 -3.60
C GLY A 135 7.03 26.81 -2.38
N TRP A 136 7.01 25.48 -2.33
CA TRP A 136 6.44 24.72 -1.23
C TRP A 136 7.38 24.67 -0.04
N ARG A 137 6.81 24.81 1.15
CA ARG A 137 7.53 24.63 2.41
C ARG A 137 7.57 23.16 2.77
N ILE A 138 8.77 22.63 2.98
CA ILE A 138 8.97 21.30 3.56
C ILE A 138 8.98 21.44 5.09
N MET A 139 8.23 20.58 5.77
CA MET A 139 8.11 20.57 7.22
C MET A 139 9.33 19.91 7.90
N SER A 140 9.53 20.21 9.18
CA SER A 140 10.44 19.47 10.06
C SER A 140 9.72 18.32 10.76
N ARG A 141 10.49 17.38 11.33
CA ARG A 141 9.95 16.30 12.17
C ARG A 141 9.02 16.80 13.28
N VAL A 142 9.44 17.86 13.98
CA VAL A 142 8.66 18.46 15.08
C VAL A 142 7.33 18.99 14.55
N GLU A 143 7.34 19.68 13.42
CA GLU A 143 6.11 20.19 12.81
C GLU A 143 5.21 19.06 12.30
N ALA A 144 5.77 18.01 11.70
CA ALA A 144 5.03 16.83 11.23
C ALA A 144 4.27 16.16 12.37
N CYS A 145 4.91 16.00 13.54
CA CYS A 145 4.27 15.48 14.75
C CYS A 145 3.16 16.39 15.30
N ASN A 146 3.27 17.70 15.06
CA ASN A 146 2.34 18.71 15.55
C ASN A 146 1.22 19.06 14.55
N VAL A 147 1.15 18.38 13.40
CA VAL A 147 0.02 18.54 12.47
C VAL A 147 -1.25 18.15 13.19
N SER A 148 -2.15 19.13 13.35
CA SER A 148 -3.46 18.87 13.92
C SER A 148 -4.19 17.83 13.06
N PRO A 149 -4.68 16.72 13.65
CA PRO A 149 -5.47 15.73 12.93
C PRO A 149 -6.83 16.27 12.45
N TYR A 150 -7.18 17.51 12.84
CA TYR A 150 -8.37 18.25 12.41
C TYR A 150 -8.09 19.20 11.25
N ARG A 151 -6.83 19.33 10.81
CA ARG A 151 -6.49 20.14 9.65
C ARG A 151 -6.90 19.39 8.39
N VAL A 152 -7.94 19.87 7.72
CA VAL A 152 -8.43 19.29 6.46
C VAL A 152 -7.88 20.08 5.28
N ALA A 153 -7.50 19.39 4.21
CA ALA A 153 -7.18 20.02 2.94
C ALA A 153 -8.39 20.84 2.45
N ARG A 154 -8.14 22.07 2.00
CA ARG A 154 -9.19 22.96 1.45
C ARG A 154 -9.23 22.95 -0.07
N THR A 155 -8.24 22.32 -0.69
CA THR A 155 -8.11 22.16 -2.13
C THR A 155 -8.93 20.97 -2.58
N GLU A 156 -9.67 21.12 -3.66
CA GLU A 156 -10.36 20.01 -4.31
C GLU A 156 -9.35 19.11 -5.02
N GLU A 157 -9.57 17.80 -4.93
CA GLU A 157 -8.82 16.82 -5.72
C GLU A 157 -9.40 16.80 -7.13
N GLU A 158 -8.53 16.82 -8.15
CA GLU A 158 -8.96 16.71 -9.54
C GLU A 158 -9.52 15.29 -9.80
N PRO A 159 -10.79 15.16 -10.23
CA PRO A 159 -11.34 13.86 -10.56
C PRO A 159 -10.70 13.27 -11.81
N GLY A 160 -10.54 11.94 -11.86
CA GLY A 160 -10.29 11.22 -13.12
C GLY A 160 -8.84 10.81 -13.41
N GLY A 161 -7.96 10.83 -12.42
CA GLY A 161 -6.61 10.27 -12.56
C GLY A 161 -6.60 8.77 -12.88
N LEU A 162 -5.57 8.33 -13.61
CA LEU A 162 -5.31 6.91 -13.82
C LEU A 162 -5.09 6.22 -12.46
N ARG A 163 -5.78 5.10 -12.23
CA ARG A 163 -5.52 4.20 -11.09
C ARG A 163 -4.64 3.04 -11.57
N PRO A 164 -3.30 3.15 -11.50
CA PRO A 164 -2.42 2.09 -11.97
C PRO A 164 -2.65 0.82 -11.14
N GLN A 165 -2.70 -0.32 -11.81
CA GLN A 165 -2.90 -1.63 -11.16
C GLN A 165 -1.68 -2.54 -11.31
N VAL A 166 -0.73 -2.12 -12.14
CA VAL A 166 0.47 -2.87 -12.51
C VAL A 166 1.64 -1.89 -12.59
N MET A 167 2.71 -2.23 -11.88
CA MET A 167 4.05 -1.69 -12.07
C MET A 167 4.94 -2.83 -12.54
N ALA A 168 5.77 -2.59 -13.55
CA ALA A 168 6.66 -3.61 -14.09
C ALA A 168 8.05 -3.04 -14.41
N SER A 169 9.04 -3.92 -14.52
CA SER A 169 10.43 -3.55 -14.78
C SER A 169 10.64 -3.12 -16.24
N SER A 170 9.86 -3.68 -17.17
CA SER A 170 9.86 -3.33 -18.59
C SER A 170 8.46 -3.02 -19.14
N ARG A 171 8.41 -2.43 -20.34
CA ARG A 171 7.17 -2.18 -21.07
C ARG A 171 6.50 -3.50 -21.46
N GLU A 172 7.30 -4.48 -21.87
CA GLU A 172 6.87 -5.79 -22.32
C GLU A 172 6.21 -6.57 -21.16
N GLU A 173 6.85 -6.58 -20.00
CA GLU A 173 6.27 -7.16 -18.77
C GLU A 173 4.98 -6.45 -18.36
N ARG A 174 4.94 -5.12 -18.47
CA ARG A 174 3.74 -4.35 -18.17
C ARG A 174 2.58 -4.75 -19.09
N ILE A 175 2.84 -4.87 -20.39
CA ILE A 175 1.83 -5.32 -21.37
C ILE A 175 1.37 -6.74 -21.05
N ALA A 176 2.30 -7.65 -20.75
CA ALA A 176 1.98 -9.03 -20.40
C ALA A 176 1.13 -9.11 -19.12
N ALA A 177 1.49 -8.36 -18.07
CA ALA A 177 0.74 -8.29 -16.82
C ALA A 177 -0.66 -7.69 -17.01
N LEU A 178 -0.80 -6.63 -17.81
CA LEU A 178 -2.11 -6.06 -18.15
C LEU A 178 -2.99 -7.05 -18.92
N ARG A 179 -2.40 -7.83 -19.85
CA ARG A 179 -3.11 -8.92 -20.55
C ARG A 179 -3.59 -9.98 -19.57
N ARG A 180 -2.73 -10.46 -18.66
CA ARG A 180 -3.11 -11.42 -17.61
C ARG A 180 -4.26 -10.90 -16.75
N LEU A 181 -4.19 -9.63 -16.32
CA LEU A 181 -5.24 -9.00 -15.51
C LEU A 181 -6.57 -8.90 -16.28
N LYS A 182 -6.53 -8.54 -17.57
CA LYS A 182 -7.73 -8.49 -18.43
C LYS A 182 -8.35 -9.88 -18.57
N THR A 183 -7.54 -10.90 -18.83
CA THR A 183 -8.00 -12.29 -18.94
C THR A 183 -8.61 -12.77 -17.62
N PHE A 184 -7.94 -12.54 -16.49
CA PHE A 184 -8.47 -12.90 -15.17
C PHE A 184 -9.85 -12.27 -14.92
N ARG A 185 -10.00 -10.97 -15.22
CA ARG A 185 -11.28 -10.27 -15.05
C ARG A 185 -12.40 -10.81 -15.91
N ALA A 186 -12.11 -11.11 -17.17
CA ALA A 186 -13.10 -11.68 -18.09
C ALA A 186 -13.57 -13.05 -17.58
N ARG A 187 -12.63 -13.95 -17.24
CA ARG A 187 -12.92 -15.28 -16.68
C ARG A 187 -13.70 -15.20 -15.37
N HIS A 188 -13.29 -14.31 -14.47
CA HIS A 188 -13.98 -14.09 -13.21
C HIS A 188 -15.41 -13.58 -13.41
N ALA A 189 -15.63 -12.65 -14.35
CA ALA A 189 -16.96 -12.13 -14.66
C ALA A 189 -17.89 -13.21 -15.19
N GLU A 190 -17.42 -14.03 -16.14
CA GLU A 190 -18.16 -15.18 -16.68
C GLU A 190 -18.51 -16.20 -15.57
N CYS A 191 -17.53 -16.55 -14.73
CA CYS A 191 -17.76 -17.47 -13.61
C CYS A 191 -18.79 -16.91 -12.63
N LYS A 192 -18.74 -15.59 -12.36
CA LYS A 192 -19.68 -14.92 -11.48
C LYS A 192 -21.10 -14.91 -12.06
N GLU A 193 -21.24 -14.70 -13.37
CA GLU A 193 -22.54 -14.75 -14.05
C GLU A 193 -23.17 -16.14 -13.93
N ARG A 194 -22.42 -17.20 -14.24
CA ARG A 194 -22.88 -18.59 -14.07
C ARG A 194 -23.24 -18.92 -12.62
N TRP A 195 -22.40 -18.50 -11.67
CA TRP A 195 -22.66 -18.67 -10.25
C TRP A 195 -23.94 -17.95 -9.81
N CYS A 196 -24.20 -16.75 -10.31
CA CYS A 196 -25.44 -16.01 -10.05
C CYS A 196 -26.66 -16.67 -10.70
N ALA A 197 -26.49 -17.31 -11.87
CA ALA A 197 -27.54 -18.10 -12.53
C ALA A 197 -27.84 -19.44 -11.83
N GLY A 198 -27.09 -19.80 -10.78
CA GLY A 198 -27.34 -20.98 -9.95
C GLY A 198 -26.38 -22.15 -10.19
N ASP A 199 -25.47 -22.05 -11.15
CA ASP A 199 -24.43 -23.07 -11.36
C ASP A 199 -23.39 -23.01 -10.24
N ARG A 200 -23.48 -23.94 -9.28
CA ARG A 200 -22.54 -24.07 -8.17
C ARG A 200 -21.31 -24.93 -8.50
N SER A 201 -21.28 -25.53 -9.70
CA SER A 201 -20.14 -26.36 -10.16
C SER A 201 -19.05 -25.55 -10.84
N VAL A 202 -19.31 -24.28 -11.16
CA VAL A 202 -18.34 -23.39 -11.81
C VAL A 202 -17.07 -23.22 -10.97
N VAL A 203 -15.92 -23.34 -11.62
CA VAL A 203 -14.60 -23.18 -11.00
C VAL A 203 -14.06 -21.80 -11.36
N PHE A 204 -13.91 -20.95 -10.35
CA PHE A 204 -13.37 -19.60 -10.53
C PHE A 204 -11.87 -19.60 -10.81
N PRO A 205 -11.34 -18.61 -11.56
CA PRO A 205 -9.93 -18.55 -11.87
C PRO A 205 -9.05 -18.36 -10.62
N ALA A 206 -7.80 -18.84 -10.69
CA ALA A 206 -6.80 -18.71 -9.63
C ALA A 206 -6.63 -17.23 -9.21
N GLY A 207 -6.58 -16.97 -7.90
CA GLY A 207 -6.56 -15.61 -7.33
C GLY A 207 -7.94 -15.06 -6.96
N THR A 208 -9.03 -15.81 -7.18
CA THR A 208 -10.36 -15.44 -6.69
C THR A 208 -10.49 -15.67 -5.18
N TYR A 209 -10.48 -14.59 -4.40
CA TYR A 209 -10.56 -14.67 -2.94
C TYR A 209 -12.00 -14.66 -2.40
N TRP A 210 -12.80 -13.64 -2.74
CA TRP A 210 -14.08 -13.40 -2.08
C TRP A 210 -15.09 -14.53 -2.30
N MET A 211 -15.20 -15.02 -3.54
CA MET A 211 -16.09 -16.14 -3.88
C MET A 211 -15.68 -17.43 -3.16
N LYS A 212 -14.38 -17.72 -3.07
CA LYS A 212 -13.87 -18.87 -2.32
C LYS A 212 -14.18 -18.76 -0.84
N LYS A 213 -13.80 -17.64 -0.21
CA LYS A 213 -13.82 -17.51 1.24
C LYS A 213 -15.22 -17.31 1.82
N HIS A 214 -16.08 -16.56 1.13
CA HIS A 214 -17.39 -16.16 1.67
C HIS A 214 -18.57 -16.88 1.01
N HIS A 215 -18.39 -17.44 -0.19
CA HIS A 215 -19.46 -18.16 -0.90
C HIS A 215 -19.14 -19.65 -1.11
N GLY A 216 -17.98 -20.14 -0.65
CA GLY A 216 -17.59 -21.53 -0.78
C GLY A 216 -17.38 -22.00 -2.23
N ALA A 217 -17.16 -21.08 -3.16
CA ALA A 217 -16.99 -21.41 -4.56
C ALA A 217 -15.67 -22.17 -4.81
N ALA A 218 -15.71 -23.15 -5.71
CA ALA A 218 -14.50 -23.81 -6.19
C ALA A 218 -13.61 -22.82 -6.95
N CYS A 219 -12.29 -22.94 -6.80
CA CYS A 219 -11.32 -22.10 -7.49
C CYS A 219 -10.15 -22.96 -7.97
N GLU A 220 -9.55 -22.57 -9.09
CA GLU A 220 -8.27 -23.12 -9.54
C GLU A 220 -7.19 -22.96 -8.45
N PRO A 221 -6.21 -23.88 -8.38
CA PRO A 221 -5.07 -23.75 -7.48
C PRO A 221 -4.29 -22.46 -7.80
N PHE A 222 -3.79 -21.79 -6.76
CA PHE A 222 -2.87 -20.67 -6.96
C PHE A 222 -1.52 -21.24 -7.44
N PRO A 223 -0.95 -20.71 -8.53
CA PRO A 223 0.33 -21.17 -9.05
C PRO A 223 1.49 -20.87 -8.10
#